data_AF-A0A962QBF5-F1
#
_entry.id   AF-A0A962QBF5-F1
#
_cell.length_a   1.000
_cell.length_b   1.000
_cell.length_c   1.000
_cell.angle_alpha   90.00
_cell.angle_beta   90.00
_cell.angle_gamma   90.00
#
_symmetry.space_group_name_H-M   'P 1'
#
loop_
_entity.id
_entity.type
_entity.pdbx_description
1 polymer ?
#
loop_
_entity_poly.entity_id
_entity_poly.type
_entity_poly.pdbx_seq_one_letter_code
_entity_poly.pdbx_strand_id
1 'polypeptide(L)'
;MKNLKLSDSEKSEMQMSVCCEQPDYPYGLKIHLCDESIQKLGVKKLPEIGSVIQITAMAYVCDKNEMEKGEEIEMSMGLQITDMAIGNPMPSKSIQDKLYNEEEE
;
A
#
# COMPACT_ATOMS: atom_id res chain seq x y z
N MET A 1 2.05 4.79 10.93
CA MET A 1 1.22 4.26 9.83
C MET A 1 -0.23 4.23 10.32
N LYS A 2 -1.22 4.59 9.50
CA LYS A 2 -2.65 4.47 9.83
C LYS A 2 -3.20 3.18 9.19
N ASN A 3 -4.14 2.53 9.87
CA ASN A 3 -4.84 1.36 9.35
C ASN A 3 -6.04 1.80 8.51
N LEU A 4 -6.30 1.12 7.38
CA LEU A 4 -7.41 1.39 6.45
C LEU A 4 -8.54 0.34 6.53
N LYS A 5 -8.62 -0.44 7.62
CA LYS A 5 -9.66 -1.45 7.85
C LYS A 5 -11.03 -0.77 7.89
N LEU A 6 -12.00 -1.33 7.16
CA LEU A 6 -13.37 -0.84 7.14
C LEU A 6 -13.99 -0.97 8.53
N SER A 7 -14.74 0.06 8.93
CA SER A 7 -15.60 0.01 10.10
C SER A 7 -16.79 -0.92 9.88
N ASP A 8 -17.43 -1.35 10.96
CA ASP A 8 -18.61 -2.22 10.89
C ASP A 8 -19.78 -1.55 10.15
N SER A 9 -19.90 -0.22 10.24
CA SER A 9 -20.90 0.56 9.49
C SER A 9 -20.62 0.53 7.98
N GLU A 10 -19.39 0.81 7.55
CA GLU A 10 -19.02 0.81 6.12
C GLU A 10 -19.17 -0.58 5.49
N LYS A 11 -18.87 -1.64 6.25
CA LYS A 11 -19.09 -3.02 5.83
C LYS A 11 -20.57 -3.36 5.63
N SER A 12 -21.45 -2.79 6.46
CA SER A 12 -22.90 -3.00 6.34
C SER A 12 -23.49 -2.29 5.13
N GLU A 13 -22.93 -1.15 4.71
CA GLU A 13 -23.44 -0.38 3.56
C GLU A 13 -23.07 -1.01 2.21
N MET A 14 -21.98 -1.79 2.13
CA MET A 14 -21.56 -2.53 0.94
C MET A 14 -22.37 -3.82 0.66
N GLN A 15 -23.52 -3.99 1.31
CA GLN A 15 -24.27 -5.24 1.31
C GLN A 15 -24.99 -5.51 -0.03
N MET A 16 -24.35 -6.31 -0.89
CA MET A 16 -25.00 -6.99 -2.01
C MET A 16 -25.14 -8.48 -1.62
N SER A 17 -26.38 -8.94 -1.48
CA SER A 17 -26.87 -10.31 -1.20
C SER A 17 -25.85 -11.44 -0.92
N VAL A 18 -25.93 -11.98 0.30
CA VAL A 18 -25.77 -13.38 0.75
C VAL A 18 -24.53 -14.19 0.30
N CYS A 19 -23.74 -14.59 1.30
CA CYS A 19 -22.80 -15.74 1.36
C CYS A 19 -21.29 -15.52 1.10
N CYS A 20 -20.82 -14.31 0.87
CA CYS A 20 -19.38 -14.02 0.83
C CYS A 20 -18.88 -13.36 2.12
N GLU A 21 -17.75 -13.84 2.65
CA GLU A 21 -17.03 -13.17 3.74
C GLU A 21 -16.68 -11.75 3.28
N GLN A 22 -17.10 -10.75 4.05
CA GLN A 22 -16.85 -9.36 3.71
C GLN A 22 -15.35 -9.06 3.85
N PRO A 23 -14.76 -8.32 2.89
CA PRO A 23 -13.37 -7.94 3.00
C PRO A 23 -13.17 -7.00 4.19
N ASP A 24 -12.09 -7.22 4.93
CA ASP A 24 -11.72 -6.33 6.04
C ASP A 24 -11.22 -4.96 5.56
N TYR A 25 -10.78 -4.86 4.31
CA TYR A 25 -10.12 -3.68 3.76
C TYR A 25 -10.81 -3.23 2.46
N PRO A 26 -10.77 -1.92 2.13
CA PRO A 26 -11.24 -1.41 0.86
C PRO A 26 -10.59 -2.09 -0.34
N TYR A 27 -11.28 -2.01 -1.47
CA TYR A 27 -10.74 -2.45 -2.75
C TYR A 27 -9.43 -1.72 -3.10
N GLY A 28 -8.54 -2.39 -3.84
CA GLY A 28 -7.28 -1.80 -4.30
C GLY A 28 -6.10 -1.89 -3.32
N LEU A 29 -6.30 -2.38 -2.08
CA LEU A 29 -5.22 -2.54 -1.10
C LEU A 29 -4.50 -3.89 -1.15
N LYS A 30 -5.01 -4.85 -1.94
CA LYS A 30 -4.36 -6.15 -2.18
C LYS A 30 -3.68 -6.13 -3.55
N ILE A 31 -2.35 -6.19 -3.55
CA ILE A 31 -1.54 -6.32 -4.76
C ILE A 31 -1.14 -7.79 -4.98
N HIS A 32 -1.13 -8.23 -6.24
CA HIS A 32 -0.64 -9.54 -6.63
C HIS A 32 0.59 -9.35 -7.51
N LEU A 33 1.71 -9.96 -7.11
CA LEU A 33 2.97 -9.88 -7.84
C LEU A 33 3.19 -11.19 -8.59
N CYS A 34 3.49 -11.11 -9.89
CA CYS A 34 3.89 -12.28 -10.68
C CYS A 34 5.38 -12.59 -10.50
N ASP A 35 5.82 -13.74 -11.00
CA ASP A 35 7.23 -14.18 -10.91
C ASP A 35 8.20 -13.10 -11.41
N GLU A 36 7.93 -12.48 -12.57
CA GLU A 36 8.77 -11.41 -13.10
C GLU A 36 8.86 -10.19 -12.16
N SER A 37 7.75 -9.80 -11.53
CA SER A 37 7.73 -8.70 -10.57
C SER A 37 8.52 -9.05 -9.30
N ILE A 38 8.35 -10.28 -8.80
CA ILE A 38 9.08 -10.79 -7.62
C ILE A 38 10.59 -10.79 -7.88
N GLN A 39 11.01 -11.23 -9.07
CA GLN A 39 12.41 -11.22 -9.50
C GLN A 39 12.97 -9.80 -9.63
N LYS A 40 12.22 -8.86 -10.24
CA LYS A 40 12.60 -7.44 -10.36
C LYS A 40 12.79 -6.78 -8.99
N LEU A 41 12.00 -7.19 -8.00
CA LEU A 41 12.11 -6.70 -6.63
C LEU A 41 13.27 -7.35 -5.85
N GLY A 42 13.99 -8.31 -6.44
CA GLY A 42 15.13 -8.98 -5.81
C GLY A 42 14.73 -9.94 -4.70
N VAL A 43 13.46 -10.38 -4.64
CA VAL A 43 12.97 -11.30 -3.61
C VAL A 43 13.44 -12.71 -3.95
N LYS A 44 14.45 -13.19 -3.22
CA LYS A 44 15.05 -14.52 -3.44
C LYS A 44 14.30 -15.67 -2.76
N LYS A 45 13.59 -15.37 -1.67
CA LYS A 45 12.80 -16.32 -0.90
C LYS A 45 11.46 -15.69 -0.58
N LEU A 46 10.38 -16.39 -0.90
CA LEU A 46 9.04 -15.94 -0.57
C LEU A 46 8.83 -15.97 0.95
N PRO A 47 8.24 -14.92 1.54
CA PRO A 47 7.85 -14.93 2.96
C PRO A 47 6.74 -15.95 3.21
N GLU A 48 6.62 -16.40 4.46
CA GLU A 48 5.58 -17.35 4.86
C GLU A 48 4.18 -16.69 4.85
N ILE A 49 3.16 -17.49 4.57
CA ILE A 49 1.76 -17.03 4.57
C ILE A 49 1.42 -16.49 5.97
N GLY A 50 0.81 -15.30 6.02
CA GLY A 50 0.46 -14.62 7.26
C GLY A 50 1.57 -13.73 7.84
N SER A 51 2.77 -13.73 7.26
CA SER A 51 3.85 -12.82 7.64
C SER A 51 3.48 -11.37 7.33
N VAL A 52 3.88 -10.46 8.23
CA VAL A 52 3.76 -9.01 8.01
C VAL A 52 5.08 -8.48 7.45
N ILE A 53 5.02 -7.82 6.29
CA ILE A 53 6.17 -7.20 5.62
C ILE A 53 5.90 -5.71 5.41
N GLN A 54 6.97 -4.91 5.32
CA GLN A 54 6.86 -3.51 4.95
C GLN A 54 7.01 -3.37 3.43
N ILE A 55 6.11 -2.60 2.83
CA ILE A 55 6.20 -2.15 1.45
C ILE A 55 6.54 -0.66 1.47
N THR A 56 7.59 -0.28 0.74
CA THR A 56 7.93 1.11 0.47
C THR A 56 7.79 1.34 -1.03
N ALA A 57 7.02 2.34 -1.44
CA ALA A 57 6.75 2.57 -2.86
C ALA A 57 6.74 4.05 -3.22
N MET A 58 7.12 4.36 -4.45
CA MET A 58 6.85 5.63 -5.12
C MET A 58 5.67 5.42 -6.07
N ALA A 59 4.77 6.39 -6.08
CA ALA A 59 3.62 6.41 -6.96
C ALA A 59 3.42 7.81 -7.52
N TYR A 60 2.90 7.90 -8.74
CA TYR A 60 2.40 9.15 -9.28
C TYR A 60 0.87 9.18 -9.21
N VAL A 61 0.33 10.40 -9.16
CA VAL A 61 -1.12 10.64 -9.13
C VAL A 61 -1.67 10.55 -10.55
N CYS A 62 -2.59 9.61 -10.78
CA CYS A 62 -3.21 9.39 -12.08
C CYS A 62 -4.44 10.28 -12.29
N ASP A 63 -5.23 10.43 -11.24
CA ASP A 63 -6.48 11.17 -11.25
C ASP A 63 -6.77 11.66 -9.84
N LYS A 64 -7.60 12.70 -9.77
CA LYS A 64 -8.18 13.17 -8.53
C LYS A 64 -9.58 13.70 -8.78
N ASN A 65 -10.43 13.58 -7.78
CA ASN A 65 -11.75 14.18 -7.76
C ASN A 65 -11.99 14.82 -6.40
N GLU A 66 -12.54 16.02 -6.42
CA GLU A 66 -12.91 16.78 -5.24
C GLU A 66 -14.32 17.31 -5.53
N MET A 67 -15.30 16.87 -4.75
CA MET A 67 -16.70 17.22 -4.93
C MET A 67 -17.26 17.78 -3.63
N GLU A 68 -17.80 19.00 -3.70
CA GLU A 68 -18.57 19.58 -2.60
C GLU A 68 -19.96 18.94 -2.56
N LYS A 69 -20.31 18.36 -1.41
CA LYS A 69 -21.59 17.71 -1.14
C LYS A 69 -22.21 18.35 0.10
N GLY A 70 -22.81 19.52 -0.08
CA GLY A 70 -23.38 20.30 1.02
C GLY A 70 -22.27 20.90 1.89
N GLU A 71 -22.21 20.50 3.17
CA GLU A 71 -21.16 20.95 4.12
C GLU A 71 -19.92 20.04 4.10
N GLU A 72 -19.95 18.93 3.36
CA GLU A 72 -18.86 17.97 3.27
C GLU A 72 -18.11 18.07 1.94
N ILE A 73 -16.81 17.79 1.98
CA ILE A 73 -15.97 17.67 0.79
C ILE A 73 -15.62 16.19 0.63
N GLU A 74 -16.08 15.59 -0.45
CA GLU A 74 -15.72 14.23 -0.82
C GLU A 74 -14.48 14.27 -1.72
N MET A 75 -13.46 13.50 -1.36
CA MET A 75 -12.17 13.48 -2.06
C MET A 75 -11.79 12.06 -2.48
N SER A 76 -11.32 11.90 -3.71
CA SER A 76 -10.73 10.66 -4.19
C SER A 76 -9.47 10.94 -5.01
N MET A 77 -8.55 9.97 -5.01
CA MET A 77 -7.30 10.07 -5.77
C MET A 77 -6.88 8.68 -6.26
N GLY A 78 -6.52 8.58 -7.54
CA GLY A 78 -5.91 7.41 -8.14
C GLY A 78 -4.38 7.49 -8.08
N LEU A 79 -3.74 6.39 -7.68
CA LEU A 79 -2.28 6.28 -7.56
C LEU A 79 -1.77 5.09 -8.40
N GLN A 80 -0.75 5.32 -9.22
CA GLN A 80 -0.03 4.25 -9.91
C GLN A 80 1.35 4.09 -9.29
N ILE A 81 1.60 2.92 -8.72
CA ILE A 81 2.92 2.55 -8.19
C ILE A 81 3.90 2.35 -9.35
N THR A 82 5.03 3.03 -9.31
CA THR A 82 6.11 2.92 -10.32
C THR A 82 7.31 2.15 -9.79
N ASP A 83 7.69 2.45 -8.56
CA ASP A 83 8.87 1.88 -7.90
C ASP A 83 8.44 1.31 -6.56
N MET A 84 8.91 0.11 -6.24
CA MET A 84 8.54 -0.60 -5.02
C MET A 84 9.74 -1.33 -4.43
N ALA A 85 9.79 -1.39 -3.12
CA ALA A 85 10.69 -2.22 -2.33
C ALA A 85 9.89 -2.98 -1.28
N ILE A 86 10.24 -4.24 -1.07
CA ILE A 86 9.62 -5.12 -0.08
C ILE A 86 10.72 -5.59 0.87
N GLY A 87 10.49 -5.47 2.17
CA GLY A 87 11.46 -5.89 3.17
C GLY A 87 10.88 -6.03 4.55
N ASN A 88 11.68 -6.54 5.49
CA ASN A 88 11.32 -6.47 6.89
C ASN A 88 11.24 -4.99 7.31
N PRO A 89 10.32 -4.63 8.22
CA PRO A 89 10.32 -3.31 8.86
C PRO A 89 11.60 -3.17 9.70
N MET A 90 12.71 -2.81 9.06
CA MET A 90 13.87 -2.25 9.73
C MET A 90 13.79 -0.73 9.62
N PRO A 91 14.23 0.00 10.65
CA PRO A 91 14.30 1.47 10.57
C PRO A 91 15.22 1.82 9.42
N SER A 92 14.67 2.32 8.32
CA SER A 92 15.47 2.77 7.18
C SER A 92 16.29 3.96 7.66
N LYS A 93 17.61 3.77 7.81
CA LYS A 93 18.56 4.88 7.84
C LYS A 93 18.22 5.82 6.69
N SER A 94 18.18 7.10 7.03
CA SER A 94 17.73 8.18 6.16
C SER A 94 18.59 8.26 4.89
N ILE A 95 18.06 8.82 3.81
CA ILE A 95 18.84 9.08 2.58
C ILE A 95 20.08 9.96 2.87
N GLN A 96 20.05 10.73 3.96
CA GLN A 96 21.17 11.53 4.45
C GLN A 96 22.36 10.63 4.88
N ASP A 97 22.11 9.45 5.46
CA ASP A 97 23.15 8.50 5.86
C ASP A 97 23.92 7.90 4.68
N LYS A 98 23.38 7.99 3.44
CA LYS A 98 24.06 7.51 2.22
C LYS A 98 24.84 8.60 1.49
N LEU A 99 24.53 9.89 1.74
CA LEU A 99 25.24 11.01 1.11
C LEU A 99 26.42 11.51 1.95
N TYR A 100 26.39 11.33 3.27
CA TYR A 100 27.42 11.87 4.17
C TYR A 100 28.42 10.82 4.67
N ASN A 101 28.35 9.57 4.19
CA ASN A 101 29.30 8.52 4.55
C ASN A 101 30.20 8.17 3.37
N GLU A 102 30.87 9.19 2.83
CA GLU A 102 32.15 9.05 2.13
C GLU A 102 33.22 9.69 3.03
N GLU A 103 33.66 8.95 4.05
CA GLU A 103 34.91 9.23 4.74
C GLU A 103 35.80 7.99 4.62
N GLU A 104 36.80 8.17 3.75
CA GLU A 104 38.17 7.63 3.74
C GLU A 104 38.43 6.26 4.40
N GLU A 105 38.76 5.25 3.56
CA GLU A 105 40.04 4.53 3.59
C GLU A 105 40.32 3.80 2.26
#